data_AF-A0A4E0R9U2-F1
#
_entry.id   AF-A0A4E0R9U2-F1
#
_cell.length_a   1.000
_cell.length_b   1.000
_cell.length_c   1.000
_cell.angle_alpha   90.00
_cell.angle_beta   90.00
_cell.angle_gamma   90.00
#
_symmetry.space_group_name_H-M   'P 1'
#
loop_
_entity.id
_entity.type
_entity.pdbx_description
1 polymer ?
#
loop_
_entity_poly.entity_id
_entity_poly.type
_entity_poly.pdbx_seq_one_letter_code
_entity_poly.pdbx_strand_id
1 'polypeptide(L)'
;MHMPFEEFERVMASCFEVFATWDDEYERLQGLMRDIIKKKREEQMRMVWRSNPAHRHLQIRLDQMRKFRHQHEQLRQVIVRVLRPLPARVAPGDKESNDHPTDQPVADGAVLGGPAKSDEKDQPLLDASDANAIEEVNLAYEIVKEVDCLDVSKEGTDIWEAAIKRYDERIDRVETRITSRLRDLLGTAKNANEMFRYFSRFNALFVRPHIRGAIREYQTQLIQRVKDDIEALHAKFKIQYLSSNAYHMTKLRDVPPVAGSIIWARQIERQLNAYLRRVEDVLGKGWEHHRDGQLLKADGESFKAKLNTTDLFDEWTRKVQQKQILMFGRIFNIEPTRARVATKEGETQTVTVLKLKVNFQLEVITLAKEVKSGQFTRFYYLPGHVNHFENS
;
A
#
# COMPACT_ATOMS: atom_id res chain seq x y z
N MET A 1 18.22 -31.69 -11.20
CA MET A 1 17.23 -31.18 -10.23
C MET A 1 17.68 -31.14 -8.76
N HIS A 2 18.83 -31.73 -8.40
CA HIS A 2 19.31 -31.72 -6.99
C HIS A 2 20.02 -30.43 -6.54
N MET A 3 20.47 -29.60 -7.50
CA MET A 3 21.22 -28.37 -7.21
C MET A 3 20.35 -27.25 -6.61
N PRO A 4 20.94 -26.29 -5.88
CA PRO A 4 20.26 -25.07 -5.42
C PRO A 4 19.68 -24.25 -6.58
N PHE A 5 18.64 -23.45 -6.31
CA PHE A 5 17.95 -22.66 -7.34
C PHE A 5 18.88 -21.63 -8.02
N GLU A 6 19.77 -20.97 -7.27
CA GLU A 6 20.69 -19.97 -7.83
C GLU A 6 21.69 -20.57 -8.83
N GLU A 7 22.23 -21.75 -8.51
CA GLU A 7 23.12 -22.46 -9.42
C GLU A 7 22.37 -22.98 -10.63
N PHE A 8 21.14 -23.47 -10.43
CA PHE A 8 20.26 -23.89 -11.52
C PHE A 8 20.00 -22.72 -12.47
N GLU A 9 19.63 -21.54 -11.98
CA GLU A 9 19.41 -20.36 -12.80
C GLU A 9 20.64 -19.98 -13.61
N ARG A 10 21.83 -19.99 -13.00
CA ARG A 10 23.08 -19.67 -13.68
C ARG A 10 23.35 -20.65 -14.83
N VAL A 11 23.25 -21.95 -14.57
CA VAL A 11 23.47 -22.99 -15.59
C VAL A 11 22.42 -22.88 -16.70
N MET A 12 21.15 -22.70 -16.36
CA MET A 12 20.08 -22.56 -17.34
C MET A 12 20.27 -21.31 -18.20
N ALA A 13 20.66 -20.17 -17.61
CA ALA A 13 20.96 -18.94 -18.35
C ALA A 13 22.06 -19.18 -19.38
N SER A 14 23.19 -19.78 -18.98
CA SER A 14 24.28 -20.12 -19.90
C SER A 14 23.85 -21.10 -21.00
N CYS A 15 23.03 -22.11 -20.69
CA CYS A 15 22.48 -23.01 -21.70
C CYS A 15 21.59 -22.27 -22.72
N PHE A 16 20.75 -21.34 -22.27
CA PHE A 16 19.91 -20.53 -23.15
C PHE A 16 20.71 -19.52 -23.98
N GLU A 17 21.81 -18.99 -23.44
CA GLU A 17 22.76 -18.20 -24.23
C GLU A 17 23.37 -19.03 -25.36
N VAL A 18 23.77 -20.28 -25.08
CA VAL A 18 24.28 -21.19 -26.13
C VAL A 18 23.21 -21.46 -27.19
N PHE A 19 21.97 -21.72 -26.81
CA PHE A 19 20.88 -21.89 -27.79
C PHE A 19 20.62 -20.62 -28.61
N ALA A 20 20.64 -19.45 -27.98
CA ALA A 20 20.48 -18.18 -28.66
C ALA A 20 21.61 -17.93 -29.68
N THR A 21 22.87 -18.16 -29.28
CA THR A 21 24.01 -18.03 -30.20
C THR A 21 23.94 -19.02 -31.35
N TRP A 22 23.47 -20.25 -31.11
CA TRP A 22 23.20 -21.21 -32.19
C TRP A 22 22.12 -20.70 -33.13
N ASP A 23 20.99 -20.24 -32.61
CA ASP A 23 19.87 -19.75 -33.41
C ASP A 23 20.28 -18.54 -34.27
N ASP A 24 21.02 -17.58 -33.69
CA ASP A 24 21.54 -16.40 -34.39
C ASP A 24 22.54 -16.76 -35.51
N GLU A 25 23.53 -17.62 -35.21
CA GLU A 25 24.53 -18.03 -36.20
C GLU A 25 23.93 -18.95 -37.26
N TYR A 26 22.95 -19.78 -36.90
CA TYR A 26 22.20 -20.59 -37.85
C TYR A 26 21.32 -19.73 -38.75
N GLU A 27 20.69 -18.67 -38.23
CA GLU A 27 19.95 -17.71 -39.04
C GLU A 27 20.86 -16.95 -40.02
N ARG A 28 22.06 -16.55 -39.58
CA ARG A 28 23.12 -16.01 -40.45
C ARG A 28 23.49 -16.98 -41.56
N LEU A 29 23.74 -18.24 -41.21
CA LEU A 29 24.08 -19.29 -42.17
C LEU A 29 22.96 -19.48 -43.20
N GLN A 30 21.71 -19.51 -42.75
CA GLN A 30 20.55 -19.57 -43.65
C GLN A 30 20.45 -18.35 -44.56
N GLY A 31 20.76 -17.15 -44.04
CA GLY A 31 20.83 -15.92 -44.84
C GLY A 31 21.86 -16.03 -45.97
N LEU A 32 23.09 -16.44 -45.64
CA LEU A 32 24.15 -16.66 -46.61
C LEU A 32 23.76 -17.72 -47.66
N MET A 33 23.16 -18.83 -47.23
CA MET A 33 22.70 -19.86 -48.16
C MET A 33 21.56 -19.35 -49.07
N ARG A 34 20.63 -18.53 -48.56
CA ARG A 34 19.59 -17.88 -49.38
C ARG A 34 20.20 -16.97 -50.45
N ASP A 35 21.27 -16.25 -50.13
CA ASP A 35 21.98 -15.40 -51.08
C ASP A 35 22.74 -16.21 -52.14
N ILE A 36 23.34 -17.34 -51.77
CA ILE A 36 23.98 -18.26 -52.72
C ILE A 36 22.95 -18.84 -53.69
N ILE A 37 21.78 -19.25 -53.18
CA ILE A 37 20.68 -19.78 -54.02
C ILE A 37 20.14 -18.70 -54.97
N LYS A 38 19.97 -17.46 -54.49
CA LYS A 38 19.60 -16.32 -55.34
C LYS A 38 20.58 -16.14 -56.50
N LYS A 39 21.89 -16.30 -56.25
CA LYS A 39 22.94 -16.22 -57.28
C LYS A 39 22.94 -17.42 -58.25
N LYS A 40 22.45 -18.59 -57.83
CA LYS A 40 22.43 -19.84 -58.62
C LYS A 40 21.08 -20.19 -59.25
N ARG A 41 20.09 -19.30 -59.21
CA ARG A 41 18.69 -19.52 -59.65
C ARG A 41 18.52 -19.83 -61.16
N GLU A 42 19.59 -19.81 -61.96
CA GLU A 42 19.54 -20.24 -63.37
C GLU A 42 19.44 -21.77 -63.51
N GLU A 43 19.90 -22.54 -62.53
CA GLU A 43 19.66 -23.99 -62.45
C GLU A 43 18.42 -24.22 -61.54
N GLN A 44 17.41 -24.94 -62.02
CA GLN A 44 16.15 -25.20 -61.31
C GLN A 44 16.35 -26.04 -60.02
N MET A 45 16.90 -25.45 -58.96
CA MET A 45 16.98 -26.07 -57.64
C MET A 45 15.71 -25.75 -56.85
N ARG A 46 14.80 -26.73 -56.73
CA ARG A 46 13.72 -26.70 -55.74
C ARG A 46 14.26 -27.30 -54.44
N MET A 47 14.55 -26.47 -53.45
CA MET A 47 15.00 -26.93 -52.14
C MET A 47 13.96 -26.66 -51.06
N VAL A 48 13.54 -27.72 -50.37
CA VAL A 48 12.66 -27.64 -49.19
C VAL A 48 13.55 -27.69 -47.95
N TRP A 49 13.55 -26.60 -47.20
CA TRP A 49 14.29 -26.50 -45.94
C TRP A 49 13.59 -27.32 -44.86
N ARG A 50 14.19 -28.44 -44.45
CA ARG A 50 13.75 -29.18 -43.26
C ARG A 50 14.80 -29.04 -42.17
N SER A 51 14.65 -28.01 -41.36
CA SER A 51 15.49 -27.78 -40.18
C SER A 51 14.82 -28.39 -38.95
N ASN A 52 15.32 -29.52 -38.47
CA ASN A 52 14.91 -30.08 -37.18
C ASN A 52 16.14 -30.56 -36.41
N PRO A 53 16.86 -29.64 -35.73
CA PRO A 53 18.04 -30.02 -34.99
C PRO A 53 17.68 -30.81 -33.73
N ALA A 54 18.49 -31.82 -33.39
CA ALA A 54 18.24 -32.70 -32.24
C ALA A 54 18.13 -31.94 -30.90
N HIS A 55 18.90 -30.86 -30.74
CA HIS A 55 18.89 -30.06 -29.51
C HIS A 55 17.57 -29.32 -29.27
N ARG A 56 16.68 -29.18 -30.27
CA ARG A 56 15.40 -28.48 -30.12
C ARG A 56 14.48 -29.16 -29.11
N HIS A 57 14.49 -30.49 -29.07
CA HIS A 57 13.71 -31.26 -28.10
C HIS A 57 14.27 -31.05 -26.68
N LEU A 58 15.60 -31.02 -26.55
CA LEU A 58 16.26 -30.70 -25.28
C LEU A 58 15.99 -29.26 -24.83
N GLN A 59 15.97 -28.28 -25.74
CA GLN A 59 15.67 -26.88 -25.45
C GLN A 59 14.25 -26.73 -24.89
N ILE A 60 13.26 -27.39 -25.50
CA ILE A 60 11.87 -27.42 -24.99
C ILE A 60 11.82 -28.03 -23.59
N ARG A 61 12.53 -29.13 -23.37
CA ARG A 61 12.60 -29.78 -22.07
C ARG A 61 13.23 -28.87 -21.00
N LEU A 62 14.32 -28.20 -21.32
CA LEU A 62 14.98 -27.23 -20.44
C LEU A 62 14.07 -26.04 -20.13
N ASP A 63 13.27 -25.56 -21.08
CA ASP A 63 12.28 -24.51 -20.85
C ASP A 63 11.16 -24.97 -19.87
N GLN A 64 10.66 -26.20 -20.03
CA GLN A 64 9.71 -26.79 -19.09
C GLN A 64 10.31 -26.88 -17.68
N MET A 65 11.55 -27.35 -17.55
CA MET A 65 12.25 -27.43 -16.27
C MET A 65 12.45 -26.05 -15.64
N ARG A 66 12.80 -25.03 -16.44
CA ARG A 66 12.96 -23.65 -15.99
C ARG A 66 11.65 -23.12 -15.41
N LYS A 67 10.56 -23.23 -16.16
CA LYS A 67 9.21 -22.81 -15.75
C LYS A 67 8.78 -23.51 -14.46
N PHE A 68 8.95 -24.83 -14.40
CA PHE A 68 8.64 -25.62 -13.22
C PHE A 68 9.42 -25.15 -11.98
N ARG A 69 10.74 -24.99 -12.09
CA ARG A 69 11.60 -24.53 -10.98
C ARG A 69 11.23 -23.14 -10.50
N HIS A 70 10.94 -22.21 -11.40
CA HIS A 70 10.48 -20.86 -11.04
C HIS A 70 9.15 -20.90 -10.29
N GLN A 71 8.18 -21.67 -10.80
CA GLN A 71 6.87 -21.81 -10.17
C GLN A 71 6.97 -22.47 -8.79
N HIS A 72 7.82 -23.50 -8.65
CA HIS A 72 8.08 -24.16 -7.38
C HIS A 72 8.72 -23.21 -6.36
N GLU A 73 9.78 -22.48 -6.75
CA GLU A 73 10.45 -21.56 -5.83
C GLU A 73 9.56 -20.37 -5.46
N GLN A 74 8.80 -19.83 -6.41
CA GLN A 74 7.78 -18.83 -6.14
C GLN A 74 6.75 -19.35 -5.13
N LEU A 75 6.23 -20.58 -5.32
CA LEU A 75 5.30 -21.19 -4.38
C LEU A 75 5.90 -21.32 -2.98
N ARG A 76 7.12 -21.85 -2.90
CA ARG A 76 7.84 -22.04 -1.64
C ARG A 76 8.07 -20.70 -0.92
N GLN A 77 8.54 -19.68 -1.63
CA GLN A 77 8.75 -18.35 -1.07
C GLN A 77 7.45 -17.72 -0.58
N VAL A 78 6.38 -17.86 -1.37
CA VAL A 78 5.07 -17.35 -0.98
C VAL A 78 4.56 -18.09 0.25
N ILE A 79 4.57 -19.42 0.27
CA ILE A 79 4.13 -20.21 1.44
C ILE A 79 4.96 -19.86 2.68
N VAL A 80 6.29 -19.77 2.57
CA VAL A 80 7.14 -19.38 3.69
C VAL A 80 6.82 -17.96 4.17
N ARG A 81 6.65 -16.99 3.27
CA ARG A 81 6.31 -15.60 3.62
C ARG A 81 4.93 -15.49 4.27
N VAL A 82 3.96 -16.26 3.76
CA VAL A 82 2.57 -16.22 4.23
C VAL A 82 2.44 -16.98 5.54
N LEU A 83 3.10 -18.11 5.73
CA LEU A 83 2.95 -18.96 6.91
C LEU A 83 3.93 -18.64 8.04
N ARG A 84 5.07 -17.99 7.77
CA ARG A 84 5.96 -17.49 8.83
C ARG A 84 5.34 -16.26 9.52
N PRO A 85 5.30 -16.19 10.86
CA PRO A 85 4.93 -14.96 11.55
C PRO A 85 6.00 -13.90 11.29
N LEU A 86 5.58 -12.69 10.87
CA LEU A 86 6.45 -11.54 11.03
C LEU A 86 6.67 -11.36 12.54
N PRO A 87 7.91 -11.27 13.05
CA PRO A 87 8.11 -10.71 14.37
C PRO A 87 7.51 -9.31 14.33
N ALA A 88 6.63 -9.00 15.30
CA ALA A 88 6.09 -7.67 15.48
C ALA A 88 7.26 -6.67 15.41
N ARG A 89 7.20 -5.74 14.45
CA ARG A 89 8.11 -4.60 14.44
C ARG A 89 7.91 -3.88 15.76
N VAL A 90 8.83 -4.10 16.70
CA VAL A 90 9.03 -3.24 17.85
C VAL A 90 9.31 -1.86 17.26
N ALA A 91 8.37 -0.93 17.45
CA ALA A 91 8.64 0.48 17.26
C ALA A 91 9.86 0.85 18.12
N PRO A 92 10.83 1.61 17.61
CA PRO A 92 11.99 2.01 18.41
C PRO A 92 11.51 2.97 19.51
N GLY A 93 11.30 2.42 20.70
CA GLY A 93 11.15 3.19 21.93
C GLY A 93 12.53 3.61 22.41
N ASP A 94 12.71 4.93 22.45
CA ASP A 94 13.45 5.70 23.45
C ASP A 94 14.32 4.88 24.41
N LYS A 95 15.63 4.89 24.13
CA LYS A 95 16.66 4.65 25.14
C LYS A 95 17.31 6.00 25.44
N GLU A 96 16.80 6.69 26.45
CA GLU A 96 17.65 7.58 27.23
C GLU A 96 17.76 7.05 28.66
N SER A 97 19.02 6.89 29.03
CA SER A 97 19.61 6.58 30.31
C SER A 97 19.04 7.41 31.46
N ASN A 98 18.73 6.77 32.58
CA ASN A 98 19.36 7.22 33.82
C ASN A 98 19.44 6.13 34.89
N ASP A 99 20.53 6.24 35.64
CA ASP A 99 21.15 5.26 36.50
C ASP A 99 20.64 5.33 37.95
N HIS A 100 20.80 4.21 38.66
CA HIS A 100 20.98 4.05 40.12
C HIS A 100 19.80 3.84 41.11
N PRO A 101 20.04 3.11 42.23
CA PRO A 101 19.16 2.05 42.73
C PRO A 101 18.68 2.20 44.20
N THR A 102 17.85 1.24 44.64
CA THR A 102 17.61 0.76 46.02
C THR A 102 16.83 1.66 47.00
N ASP A 103 15.59 1.26 47.33
CA ASP A 103 15.23 0.61 48.62
C ASP A 103 13.69 0.62 48.84
N GLN A 104 13.14 -0.55 49.19
CA GLN A 104 11.82 -0.75 49.82
C GLN A 104 11.96 -0.69 51.36
N PRO A 105 10.90 -0.83 52.20
CA PRO A 105 9.43 -0.80 52.02
C PRO A 105 8.79 0.33 52.89
N VAL A 106 7.48 0.58 53.00
CA VAL A 106 6.49 -0.01 53.95
C VAL A 106 5.06 0.47 53.62
N ALA A 107 4.08 -0.32 54.06
CA ALA A 107 2.63 -0.28 53.81
C ALA A 107 1.84 0.90 54.42
N ASP A 108 0.72 1.28 53.79
CA ASP A 108 -0.65 1.16 54.37
C ASP A 108 -1.75 1.74 53.45
N GLY A 109 -2.95 1.11 53.47
CA GLY A 109 -4.22 1.86 53.41
C GLY A 109 -5.08 1.85 52.13
N ALA A 110 -5.84 0.76 51.95
CA ALA A 110 -7.30 0.75 51.72
C ALA A 110 -7.98 1.34 50.44
N VAL A 111 -8.59 0.40 49.68
CA VAL A 111 -10.05 0.31 49.36
C VAL A 111 -10.63 0.96 48.07
N LEU A 112 -11.31 0.07 47.29
CA LEU A 112 -12.39 0.21 46.28
C LEU A 112 -12.08 0.31 44.77
N GLY A 113 -12.47 -0.75 44.04
CA GLY A 113 -12.99 -0.67 42.66
C GLY A 113 -12.38 -1.63 41.64
N GLY A 114 -12.95 -2.83 41.45
CA GLY A 114 -12.77 -3.62 40.22
C GLY A 114 -13.71 -3.12 39.10
N PRO A 115 -13.75 -3.73 37.88
CA PRO A 115 -13.10 -4.97 37.44
C PRO A 115 -12.40 -4.85 36.05
N ALA A 116 -12.09 -6.01 35.45
CA ALA A 116 -11.72 -6.25 34.04
C ALA A 116 -10.22 -6.34 33.73
N LYS A 117 -9.64 -7.50 34.06
CA LYS A 117 -8.51 -8.05 33.31
C LYS A 117 -9.01 -8.41 31.90
N SER A 118 -8.63 -7.63 30.89
CA SER A 118 -8.58 -8.10 29.51
C SER A 118 -7.24 -8.82 29.33
N ASP A 119 -7.25 -10.14 29.52
CA ASP A 119 -6.22 -11.03 28.99
C ASP A 119 -6.28 -10.96 27.45
N GLU A 120 -5.63 -9.96 26.85
CA GLU A 120 -5.20 -10.06 25.46
C GLU A 120 -4.04 -11.05 25.40
N LYS A 121 -4.39 -12.34 25.44
CA LYS A 121 -3.57 -13.39 24.85
C LYS A 121 -3.54 -13.15 23.35
N ASP A 122 -2.63 -12.29 22.90
CA ASP A 122 -2.09 -12.35 21.54
C ASP A 122 -1.36 -13.69 21.43
N GLN A 123 -2.12 -14.74 21.14
CA GLN A 123 -1.62 -16.07 20.86
C GLN A 123 -0.67 -15.96 19.65
N PRO A 124 0.60 -16.36 19.79
CA PRO A 124 1.43 -16.65 18.63
C PRO A 124 0.83 -17.91 17.98
N LEU A 125 -0.05 -17.67 17.00
CA LEU A 125 -0.82 -18.65 16.23
C LEU A 125 0.09 -19.41 15.25
N LEU A 126 1.11 -20.08 15.79
CA LEU A 126 1.95 -21.04 15.09
C LEU A 126 1.27 -22.40 15.16
N ASP A 127 0.31 -22.64 14.26
CA ASP A 127 -0.29 -23.97 14.13
C ASP A 127 0.74 -24.90 13.49
N ALA A 128 1.01 -26.06 14.12
CA ALA A 128 1.84 -27.15 13.58
C ALA A 128 1.44 -27.59 12.15
N SER A 129 0.25 -27.20 11.70
CA SER A 129 -0.25 -27.38 10.34
C SER A 129 0.52 -26.56 9.27
N ASP A 130 1.15 -25.43 9.63
CA ASP A 130 1.92 -24.60 8.70
C ASP A 130 3.29 -25.17 8.36
N ALA A 131 3.93 -25.79 9.35
CA ALA A 131 5.16 -26.56 9.13
C ALA A 131 4.86 -27.75 8.20
N ASN A 132 3.73 -28.40 8.39
CA ASN A 132 3.26 -29.51 7.56
C ASN A 132 3.00 -29.09 6.10
N ALA A 133 2.43 -27.90 5.84
CA ALA A 133 2.25 -27.41 4.47
C ALA A 133 3.59 -27.17 3.72
N ILE A 134 4.62 -26.69 4.43
CA ILE A 134 5.96 -26.51 3.86
C ILE A 134 6.62 -27.87 3.58
N GLU A 135 6.48 -28.82 4.51
CA GLU A 135 6.97 -30.19 4.35
C GLU A 135 6.32 -30.90 3.18
N GLU A 136 5.00 -30.77 2.99
CA GLU A 136 4.28 -31.36 1.86
C GLU A 136 4.76 -30.84 0.50
N VAL A 137 5.08 -29.55 0.40
CA VAL A 137 5.63 -28.94 -0.83
C VAL A 137 7.03 -29.47 -1.12
N ASN A 138 7.86 -29.64 -0.08
CA ASN A 138 9.19 -30.24 -0.23
C ASN A 138 9.09 -31.71 -0.65
N LEU A 139 8.18 -32.48 -0.03
CA LEU A 139 7.94 -33.88 -0.41
C LEU A 139 7.39 -34.01 -1.84
N ALA A 140 6.57 -33.07 -2.29
CA ALA A 140 6.13 -33.04 -3.68
C ALA A 140 7.31 -32.80 -4.64
N TYR A 141 8.25 -31.94 -4.26
CA TYR A 141 9.44 -31.65 -5.06
C TYR A 141 10.40 -32.84 -5.16
N GLU A 142 10.57 -33.62 -4.08
CA GLU A 142 11.43 -34.81 -4.08
C GLU A 142 10.99 -35.84 -5.15
N ILE A 143 9.68 -35.99 -5.42
CA ILE A 143 9.17 -36.87 -6.50
C ILE A 143 9.72 -36.48 -7.87
N VAL A 144 9.81 -35.18 -8.15
CA VAL A 144 10.33 -34.67 -9.44
C VAL A 144 11.86 -34.72 -9.47
N LYS A 145 12.50 -34.74 -8.31
CA LYS A 145 13.95 -34.82 -8.16
C LYS A 145 14.49 -36.23 -8.44
N GLU A 146 13.72 -37.26 -8.08
CA GLU A 146 14.06 -38.67 -8.32
C GLU A 146 13.99 -39.09 -9.79
N VAL A 147 13.26 -38.33 -10.62
CA VAL A 147 13.10 -38.61 -12.06
C VAL A 147 14.26 -38.03 -12.87
N ASP A 148 14.75 -38.79 -13.85
CA ASP A 148 15.72 -38.27 -14.81
C ASP A 148 15.07 -37.21 -15.70
N CYS A 149 15.32 -35.96 -15.35
CA CYS A 149 14.77 -34.80 -16.02
C CYS A 149 15.40 -34.54 -17.41
N LEU A 150 16.54 -35.16 -17.76
CA LEU A 150 17.25 -34.93 -19.02
C LEU A 150 16.99 -36.00 -20.08
N ASP A 151 16.24 -37.06 -19.77
CA ASP A 151 15.83 -38.03 -20.77
C ASP A 151 14.73 -37.45 -21.69
N VAL A 152 15.10 -37.21 -22.95
CA VAL A 152 14.23 -36.67 -24.02
C VAL A 152 13.63 -37.79 -24.87
N SER A 153 13.82 -39.06 -24.48
CA SER A 153 13.12 -40.18 -25.09
C SER A 153 11.60 -40.04 -24.91
N LYS A 154 10.82 -40.79 -25.70
CA LYS A 154 9.35 -40.84 -25.53
C LYS A 154 8.99 -41.32 -24.12
N GLU A 155 9.69 -42.35 -23.63
CA GLU A 155 9.52 -42.89 -22.29
C GLU A 155 9.90 -41.87 -21.20
N GLY A 156 10.99 -41.13 -21.37
CA GLY A 156 11.41 -40.05 -20.46
C GLY A 156 10.45 -38.85 -20.45
N THR A 157 9.79 -38.58 -21.58
CA THR A 157 8.71 -37.58 -21.66
C THR A 157 7.48 -38.04 -20.88
N ASP A 158 7.05 -39.28 -21.07
CA ASP A 158 5.89 -39.86 -20.36
C ASP A 158 6.12 -39.91 -18.84
N ILE A 159 7.32 -40.33 -18.41
CA ILE A 159 7.69 -40.37 -16.99
C ILE A 159 7.68 -38.97 -16.38
N TRP A 160 8.16 -37.97 -17.10
CA TRP A 160 8.17 -36.58 -16.63
C TRP A 160 6.78 -35.97 -16.56
N GLU A 161 5.93 -36.18 -17.58
CA GLU A 161 4.55 -35.74 -17.55
C GLU A 161 3.80 -36.39 -16.38
N ALA A 162 4.02 -37.68 -16.14
CA ALA A 162 3.49 -38.37 -14.97
C ALA A 162 4.03 -37.80 -13.64
N ALA A 163 5.30 -37.42 -13.58
CA ALA A 163 5.91 -36.80 -12.40
C ALA A 163 5.35 -35.41 -12.12
N ILE A 164 5.21 -34.57 -13.14
CA ILE A 164 4.57 -33.25 -13.04
C ILE A 164 3.12 -33.41 -12.58
N LYS A 165 2.36 -34.33 -13.17
CA LYS A 165 0.97 -34.57 -12.76
C LYS A 165 0.87 -34.96 -11.28
N ARG A 166 1.75 -35.83 -10.78
CA ARG A 166 1.81 -36.20 -9.36
C ARG A 166 2.21 -35.02 -8.47
N TYR A 167 3.12 -34.17 -8.94
CA TYR A 167 3.50 -32.95 -8.25
C TYR A 167 2.30 -32.00 -8.14
N ASP A 168 1.61 -31.74 -9.25
CA ASP A 168 0.45 -30.85 -9.31
C ASP A 168 -0.68 -31.37 -8.40
N GLU A 169 -0.98 -32.67 -8.43
CA GLU A 169 -1.96 -33.30 -7.53
C GLU A 169 -1.60 -33.13 -6.03
N ARG A 170 -0.31 -33.13 -5.68
CA ARG A 170 0.13 -32.84 -4.30
C ARG A 170 0.03 -31.37 -3.95
N ILE A 171 0.40 -30.48 -4.87
CA ILE A 171 0.26 -29.03 -4.67
C ILE A 171 -1.22 -28.65 -4.54
N ASP A 172 -2.13 -29.25 -5.30
CA ASP A 172 -3.57 -29.02 -5.21
C ASP A 172 -4.12 -29.40 -3.82
N ARG A 173 -3.59 -30.46 -3.19
CA ARG A 173 -3.95 -30.80 -1.81
C ARG A 173 -3.48 -29.74 -0.82
N VAL A 174 -2.25 -29.24 -0.98
CA VAL A 174 -1.71 -28.14 -0.17
C VAL A 174 -2.56 -26.88 -0.36
N GLU A 175 -2.93 -26.55 -1.60
CA GLU A 175 -3.81 -25.41 -1.92
C GLU A 175 -5.19 -25.56 -1.28
N THR A 176 -5.77 -26.76 -1.31
CA THR A 176 -7.07 -27.05 -0.71
C THR A 176 -7.02 -26.85 0.81
N ARG A 177 -5.94 -27.29 1.47
CA ARG A 177 -5.72 -27.06 2.91
C ARG A 177 -5.57 -25.58 3.24
N ILE A 178 -4.74 -24.86 2.48
CA ILE A 178 -4.57 -23.41 2.62
C ILE A 178 -5.91 -22.70 2.43
N THR A 179 -6.69 -23.11 1.44
CA THR A 179 -8.00 -22.55 1.12
C THR A 179 -9.00 -22.74 2.25
N SER A 180 -9.09 -23.94 2.83
CA SER A 180 -9.95 -24.21 3.99
C SER A 180 -9.57 -23.30 5.15
N ARG A 181 -8.28 -23.19 5.46
CA ARG A 181 -7.82 -22.32 6.55
C ARG A 181 -8.10 -20.85 6.29
N LEU A 182 -7.88 -20.38 5.06
CA LEU A 182 -8.20 -19.00 4.70
C LEU A 182 -9.70 -18.74 4.89
N ARG A 183 -10.56 -19.68 4.52
CA ARG A 183 -12.00 -19.60 4.75
C ARG A 183 -12.34 -19.52 6.24
N ASP A 184 -11.70 -20.32 7.07
CA ASP A 184 -11.92 -20.29 8.53
C ASP A 184 -11.44 -18.98 9.16
N LEU A 185 -10.28 -18.46 8.73
CA LEU A 185 -9.77 -17.15 9.16
C LEU A 185 -10.69 -15.99 8.73
N LEU A 186 -11.25 -16.07 7.53
CA LEU A 186 -12.19 -15.07 7.03
C LEU A 186 -13.57 -15.20 7.69
N GLY A 187 -14.01 -16.42 8.02
CA GLY A 187 -15.25 -16.68 8.74
C GLY A 187 -15.20 -16.27 10.20
N THR A 188 -14.02 -16.31 10.84
CA THR A 188 -13.81 -15.89 12.23
C THR A 188 -13.58 -14.38 12.39
N ALA A 189 -13.20 -13.69 11.32
CA ALA A 189 -12.94 -12.26 11.35
C ALA A 189 -14.22 -11.46 11.63
N LYS A 190 -14.19 -10.65 12.69
CA LYS A 190 -15.34 -9.82 13.08
C LYS A 190 -15.33 -8.47 12.38
N ASN A 191 -14.15 -8.01 11.96
CA ASN A 191 -13.95 -6.68 11.40
C ASN A 191 -13.42 -6.72 9.95
N ALA A 192 -13.81 -5.74 9.15
CA ALA A 192 -13.31 -5.56 7.78
C ALA A 192 -11.78 -5.41 7.78
N ASN A 193 -11.24 -4.67 8.75
CA ASN A 193 -9.80 -4.45 8.88
C ASN A 193 -9.02 -5.76 9.14
N GLU A 194 -9.60 -6.70 9.91
CA GLU A 194 -8.99 -8.02 10.14
C GLU A 194 -9.01 -8.85 8.85
N MET A 195 -10.15 -8.87 8.15
CA MET A 195 -10.25 -9.51 6.84
C MET A 195 -9.21 -8.94 5.87
N PHE A 196 -9.10 -7.61 5.72
CA PHE A 196 -8.07 -6.98 4.88
C PHE A 196 -6.65 -7.36 5.30
N ARG A 197 -6.38 -7.50 6.60
CA ARG A 197 -5.08 -7.95 7.11
C ARG A 197 -4.76 -9.38 6.67
N TYR A 198 -5.72 -10.30 6.77
CA TYR A 198 -5.57 -11.66 6.26
C TYR A 198 -5.40 -11.63 4.74
N PHE A 199 -6.27 -10.95 3.98
CA PHE A 199 -6.15 -10.84 2.53
C PHE A 199 -4.79 -10.31 2.07
N SER A 200 -4.28 -9.24 2.68
CA SER A 200 -2.97 -8.67 2.36
C SER A 200 -1.83 -9.66 2.61
N ARG A 201 -1.95 -10.49 3.66
CA ARG A 201 -0.98 -11.56 3.97
C ARG A 201 -1.00 -12.64 2.89
N PHE A 202 -2.18 -13.09 2.46
CA PHE A 202 -2.34 -14.16 1.47
C PHE A 202 -2.31 -13.67 0.01
N ASN A 203 -2.16 -12.36 -0.25
CA ASN A 203 -2.25 -11.75 -1.60
C ASN A 203 -1.40 -12.46 -2.67
N ALA A 204 -0.17 -12.84 -2.31
CA ALA A 204 0.73 -13.50 -3.23
C ALA A 204 0.28 -14.90 -3.67
N LEU A 205 -0.69 -15.52 -2.98
CA LEU A 205 -1.29 -16.80 -3.36
C LEU A 205 -2.50 -16.66 -4.31
N PHE A 206 -3.03 -15.45 -4.49
CA PHE A 206 -4.25 -15.23 -5.29
C PHE A 206 -4.05 -15.35 -6.80
N VAL A 207 -2.81 -15.55 -7.26
CA VAL A 207 -2.50 -15.91 -8.65
C VAL A 207 -3.03 -17.31 -8.98
N ARG A 208 -3.24 -18.18 -7.98
CA ARG A 208 -3.65 -19.57 -8.17
C ARG A 208 -5.16 -19.71 -8.36
N PRO A 209 -5.64 -20.42 -9.40
CA PRO A 209 -7.07 -20.51 -9.72
C PRO A 209 -7.95 -21.08 -8.60
N HIS A 210 -7.49 -22.11 -7.89
CA HIS A 210 -8.26 -22.77 -6.82
C HIS A 210 -8.46 -21.83 -5.62
N ILE A 211 -7.36 -21.23 -5.16
CA ILE A 211 -7.38 -20.23 -4.08
C ILE A 211 -8.23 -19.02 -4.48
N ARG A 212 -8.05 -18.50 -5.70
CA ARG A 212 -8.83 -17.38 -6.21
C ARG A 212 -10.32 -17.69 -6.29
N GLY A 213 -10.69 -18.90 -6.70
CA GLY A 213 -12.08 -19.35 -6.80
C GLY A 213 -12.79 -19.33 -5.45
N ALA A 214 -12.13 -19.84 -4.41
CA ALA A 214 -12.71 -19.94 -3.07
C ALA A 214 -12.92 -18.60 -2.36
N ILE A 215 -12.18 -17.57 -2.76
CA ILE A 215 -12.21 -16.25 -2.13
C ILE A 215 -13.29 -15.34 -2.73
N ARG A 216 -13.82 -15.66 -3.93
CA ARG A 216 -14.77 -14.80 -4.66
C ARG A 216 -15.97 -14.34 -3.82
N GLU A 217 -16.55 -15.23 -3.01
CA GLU A 217 -17.67 -14.89 -2.13
C GLU A 217 -17.32 -13.79 -1.13
N TYR A 218 -16.12 -13.84 -0.56
CA TYR A 218 -15.61 -12.84 0.38
C TYR A 218 -15.17 -11.55 -0.31
N GLN A 219 -14.76 -11.60 -1.60
CA GLN A 219 -14.44 -10.39 -2.38
C GLN A 219 -15.66 -9.47 -2.47
N THR A 220 -16.84 -10.01 -2.78
CA THR A 220 -18.08 -9.21 -2.84
C THR A 220 -18.39 -8.56 -1.49
N GLN A 221 -18.25 -9.30 -0.39
CA GLN A 221 -18.47 -8.75 0.96
C GLN A 221 -17.47 -7.64 1.32
N LEU A 222 -16.19 -7.80 0.97
CA LEU A 222 -15.16 -6.78 1.24
C LEU A 222 -15.33 -5.53 0.38
N ILE A 223 -15.70 -5.71 -0.89
CA ILE A 223 -16.02 -4.61 -1.79
C ILE A 223 -17.20 -3.81 -1.25
N GLN A 224 -18.25 -4.49 -0.78
CA GLN A 224 -19.40 -3.80 -0.19
C GLN A 224 -19.01 -2.99 1.06
N ARG A 225 -18.21 -3.57 1.96
CA ARG A 225 -17.72 -2.82 3.13
C ARG A 225 -16.87 -1.61 2.75
N VAL A 226 -16.05 -1.71 1.71
CA VAL A 226 -15.28 -0.55 1.21
C VAL A 226 -16.20 0.51 0.60
N LYS A 227 -17.26 0.10 -0.11
CA LYS A 227 -18.28 1.04 -0.58
C LYS A 227 -18.91 1.78 0.60
N ASP A 228 -19.32 1.07 1.63
CA ASP A 228 -19.91 1.67 2.85
C ASP A 228 -18.92 2.64 3.55
N ASP A 229 -17.63 2.26 3.63
CA ASP A 229 -16.56 3.12 4.18
C ASP A 229 -16.35 4.40 3.34
N ILE A 230 -16.42 4.30 2.01
CA ILE A 230 -16.32 5.44 1.08
C ILE A 230 -17.57 6.32 1.18
N GLU A 231 -18.77 5.73 1.30
CA GLU A 231 -20.01 6.48 1.55
C GLU A 231 -19.96 7.24 2.89
N ALA A 232 -19.38 6.64 3.92
CA ALA A 232 -19.13 7.31 5.20
C ALA A 232 -18.15 8.48 5.05
N LEU A 233 -17.12 8.37 4.20
CA LEU A 233 -16.25 9.50 3.85
C LEU A 233 -17.03 10.60 3.10
N HIS A 234 -17.91 10.23 2.17
CA HIS A 234 -18.79 11.20 1.50
C HIS A 234 -19.72 11.92 2.49
N ALA A 235 -20.30 11.21 3.45
CA ALA A 235 -21.13 11.79 4.50
C ALA A 235 -20.34 12.80 5.34
N LYS A 236 -19.11 12.44 5.74
CA LYS A 236 -18.19 13.36 6.45
C LYS A 236 -17.87 14.59 5.61
N PHE A 237 -17.64 14.43 4.31
CA PHE A 237 -17.36 15.55 3.41
C PHE A 237 -18.57 16.49 3.26
N LYS A 238 -19.79 15.94 3.17
CA LYS A 238 -21.04 16.73 3.06
C LYS A 238 -21.30 17.64 4.25
N ILE A 239 -20.92 17.22 5.47
CA ILE A 239 -21.04 18.05 6.68
C ILE A 239 -20.18 19.32 6.53
N GLN A 240 -19.11 19.28 5.73
CA GLN A 240 -18.10 20.32 5.55
C GLN A 240 -17.22 20.53 6.79
N TYR A 241 -16.05 21.11 6.58
CA TYR A 241 -15.06 21.32 7.63
C TYR A 241 -15.56 22.25 8.74
N LEU A 242 -16.19 23.38 8.40
CA LEU A 242 -16.54 24.45 9.35
C LEU A 242 -17.54 24.03 10.43
N SER A 243 -18.47 23.13 10.11
CA SER A 243 -19.47 22.61 11.05
C SER A 243 -19.00 21.36 11.79
N SER A 244 -17.85 20.81 11.40
CA SER A 244 -17.33 19.56 11.97
C SER A 244 -16.58 19.79 13.29
N ASN A 245 -16.51 18.73 14.10
CA ASN A 245 -15.66 18.72 15.30
C ASN A 245 -14.18 18.95 14.96
N ALA A 246 -13.74 18.65 13.73
CA ALA A 246 -12.37 18.88 13.29
C ALA A 246 -12.02 20.38 13.28
N TYR A 247 -12.97 21.28 12.98
CA TYR A 247 -12.75 22.73 13.07
C TYR A 247 -12.53 23.19 14.52
N HIS A 248 -13.29 22.66 15.46
CA HIS A 248 -13.11 22.98 16.88
C HIS A 248 -11.74 22.48 17.40
N MET A 249 -11.35 21.27 17.01
CA MET A 249 -10.08 20.67 17.42
C MET A 249 -8.86 21.38 16.82
N THR A 250 -8.91 21.75 15.55
CA THR A 250 -7.85 22.50 14.86
C THR A 250 -7.72 23.91 15.41
N LYS A 251 -8.84 24.57 15.73
CA LYS A 251 -8.85 25.87 16.39
C LYS A 251 -8.19 25.82 17.78
N LEU A 252 -8.43 24.75 18.55
CA LEU A 252 -7.76 24.51 19.83
C LEU A 252 -6.25 24.23 19.67
N ARG A 253 -5.83 23.71 18.52
CA ARG A 253 -4.43 23.43 18.18
C ARG A 253 -3.75 24.58 17.44
N ASP A 254 -4.34 25.77 17.46
CA ASP A 254 -3.81 26.97 16.80
C ASP A 254 -3.62 26.84 15.28
N VAL A 255 -4.35 25.93 14.63
CA VAL A 255 -4.34 25.78 13.18
C VAL A 255 -5.38 26.72 12.57
N PRO A 256 -4.98 27.63 11.66
CA PRO A 256 -5.91 28.54 11.00
C PRO A 256 -6.98 27.82 10.17
N PRO A 257 -8.15 28.44 9.96
CA PRO A 257 -9.28 27.81 9.28
C PRO A 257 -8.96 27.34 7.85
N VAL A 258 -8.17 28.11 7.09
CA VAL A 258 -7.80 27.75 5.71
C VAL A 258 -6.81 26.60 5.69
N ALA A 259 -5.77 26.65 6.54
CA ALA A 259 -4.81 25.55 6.65
C ALA A 259 -5.50 24.26 7.14
N GLY A 260 -6.40 24.37 8.12
CA GLY A 260 -7.13 23.25 8.67
C GLY A 260 -8.13 22.62 7.70
N SER A 261 -8.81 23.41 6.86
CA SER A 261 -9.71 22.88 5.83
C SER A 261 -8.95 22.10 4.75
N ILE A 262 -7.75 22.58 4.37
CA ILE A 262 -6.86 21.90 3.42
C ILE A 262 -6.33 20.58 4.00
N ILE A 263 -5.86 20.60 5.26
CA ILE A 263 -5.39 19.40 5.97
C ILE A 263 -6.51 18.36 6.07
N TRP A 264 -7.71 18.79 6.45
CA TRP A 264 -8.88 17.94 6.58
C TRP A 264 -9.27 17.29 5.24
N ALA A 265 -9.34 18.06 4.15
CA ALA A 265 -9.65 17.53 2.83
C ALA A 265 -8.59 16.51 2.35
N ARG A 266 -7.29 16.81 2.54
CA ARG A 266 -6.20 15.88 2.21
C ARG A 266 -6.21 14.63 3.07
N GLN A 267 -6.64 14.71 4.33
CA GLN A 267 -6.77 13.54 5.19
C GLN A 267 -7.87 12.60 4.68
N ILE A 268 -8.98 13.15 4.21
CA ILE A 268 -10.04 12.37 3.55
C ILE A 268 -9.51 11.74 2.26
N GLU A 269 -8.76 12.51 1.44
CA GLU A 269 -8.13 11.99 0.22
C GLU A 269 -7.16 10.82 0.52
N ARG A 270 -6.35 10.92 1.58
CA ARG A 270 -5.46 9.84 2.01
C ARG A 270 -6.24 8.59 2.43
N GLN A 271 -7.35 8.77 3.15
CA GLN A 271 -8.22 7.67 3.55
C GLN A 271 -8.87 7.00 2.32
N LEU A 272 -9.36 7.79 1.38
CA LEU A 272 -9.90 7.30 0.11
C LEU A 272 -8.85 6.48 -0.66
N ASN A 273 -7.63 7.01 -0.83
CA ASN A 273 -6.54 6.30 -1.50
C ASN A 273 -6.16 5.00 -0.75
N ALA A 274 -6.22 4.99 0.58
CA ALA A 274 -5.98 3.78 1.37
C ALA A 274 -7.07 2.72 1.13
N TYR A 275 -8.34 3.12 1.01
CA TYR A 275 -9.43 2.20 0.68
C TYR A 275 -9.33 1.67 -0.76
N LEU A 276 -8.98 2.51 -1.73
CA LEU A 276 -8.75 2.07 -3.12
C LEU A 276 -7.59 1.07 -3.21
N ARG A 277 -6.51 1.28 -2.46
CA ARG A 277 -5.41 0.30 -2.36
C ARG A 277 -5.85 -1.03 -1.76
N ARG A 278 -6.73 -1.01 -0.74
CA ARG A 278 -7.30 -2.25 -0.18
C ARG A 278 -8.13 -3.01 -1.21
N VAL A 279 -8.84 -2.31 -2.10
CA VAL A 279 -9.59 -2.94 -3.20
C VAL A 279 -8.64 -3.56 -4.22
N GLU A 280 -7.53 -2.88 -4.54
CA GLU A 280 -6.46 -3.43 -5.38
C GLU A 280 -5.85 -4.70 -4.76
N ASP A 281 -5.65 -4.73 -3.44
CA ASP A 281 -5.15 -5.93 -2.74
C ASP A 281 -6.15 -7.10 -2.75
N VAL A 282 -7.46 -6.84 -2.81
CA VAL A 282 -8.50 -7.88 -2.80
C VAL A 282 -8.74 -8.49 -4.19
N LEU A 283 -8.78 -7.65 -5.23
CA LEU A 283 -9.07 -8.07 -6.60
C LEU A 283 -7.81 -8.33 -7.43
N GLY A 284 -6.66 -7.87 -6.95
CA GLY A 284 -5.37 -7.92 -7.63
C GLY A 284 -5.23 -6.83 -8.70
N LYS A 285 -4.14 -6.93 -9.46
CA LYS A 285 -3.86 -6.05 -10.61
C LYS A 285 -4.94 -6.29 -11.67
N GLY A 286 -5.72 -5.25 -11.97
CA GLY A 286 -6.86 -5.35 -12.89
C GLY A 286 -8.24 -5.31 -12.22
N TRP A 287 -8.33 -4.93 -10.93
CA TRP A 287 -9.59 -4.61 -10.27
C TRP A 287 -10.46 -3.61 -11.04
N GLU A 288 -9.84 -2.77 -11.86
CA GLU A 288 -10.47 -1.83 -12.79
C GLU A 288 -11.31 -2.48 -13.89
N HIS A 289 -11.17 -3.78 -14.16
CA HIS A 289 -12.01 -4.48 -15.14
C HIS A 289 -13.23 -5.13 -14.50
N HIS A 290 -13.26 -5.22 -13.16
CA HIS A 290 -14.40 -5.74 -12.43
C HIS A 290 -15.52 -4.70 -12.43
N ARG A 291 -16.77 -5.11 -12.63
CA ARG A 291 -17.94 -4.20 -12.65
C ARG A 291 -17.97 -3.28 -11.42
N ASP A 292 -17.79 -3.85 -10.22
CA ASP A 292 -17.75 -3.06 -8.99
C ASP A 292 -16.49 -2.21 -8.85
N GLY A 293 -15.37 -2.64 -9.42
CA GLY A 293 -14.13 -1.88 -9.40
C GLY A 293 -14.17 -0.67 -10.32
N GLN A 294 -14.82 -0.78 -11.48
CA GLN A 294 -15.07 0.35 -12.38
C GLN A 294 -15.91 1.43 -11.70
N LEU A 295 -17.00 1.03 -11.04
CA LEU A 295 -17.85 1.95 -10.29
C LEU A 295 -17.06 2.63 -9.17
N LEU A 296 -16.32 1.86 -8.35
CA LEU A 296 -15.48 2.40 -7.29
C LEU A 296 -14.38 3.35 -7.78
N LYS A 297 -13.79 3.05 -8.95
CA LYS A 297 -12.79 3.93 -9.57
C LYS A 297 -13.43 5.24 -10.01
N ALA A 298 -14.55 5.19 -10.72
CA ALA A 298 -15.28 6.39 -11.15
C ALA A 298 -15.74 7.23 -9.96
N ASP A 299 -16.30 6.60 -8.93
CA ASP A 299 -16.71 7.27 -7.70
C ASP A 299 -15.51 7.89 -6.98
N GLY A 300 -14.41 7.15 -6.85
CA GLY A 300 -13.15 7.60 -6.25
C GLY A 300 -12.51 8.78 -7.01
N GLU A 301 -12.46 8.74 -8.33
CA GLU A 301 -11.97 9.84 -9.17
C GLU A 301 -12.87 11.07 -9.05
N SER A 302 -14.20 10.90 -9.07
CA SER A 302 -15.15 12.00 -8.88
C SER A 302 -15.02 12.62 -7.49
N PHE A 303 -14.77 11.81 -6.46
CA PHE A 303 -14.61 12.29 -5.10
C PHE A 303 -13.28 13.00 -4.92
N LYS A 304 -12.21 12.47 -5.52
CA LYS A 304 -10.89 13.10 -5.54
C LYS A 304 -10.94 14.47 -6.23
N ALA A 305 -11.66 14.58 -7.35
CA ALA A 305 -11.89 15.87 -8.02
C ALA A 305 -12.58 16.90 -7.11
N LYS A 306 -13.54 16.46 -6.28
CA LYS A 306 -14.22 17.32 -5.30
C LYS A 306 -13.35 17.66 -4.08
N LEU A 307 -12.36 16.84 -3.77
CA LEU A 307 -11.40 17.05 -2.68
C LEU A 307 -10.20 17.92 -3.10
N ASN A 308 -10.12 18.34 -4.36
CA ASN A 308 -9.05 19.23 -4.82
C ASN A 308 -9.07 20.54 -4.04
N THR A 309 -7.95 20.81 -3.37
CA THR A 309 -7.76 22.00 -2.51
C THR A 309 -7.07 23.15 -3.21
N THR A 310 -6.74 23.00 -4.50
CA THR A 310 -6.06 24.02 -5.32
C THR A 310 -6.91 25.29 -5.39
N ASP A 311 -8.21 25.16 -5.67
CA ASP A 311 -9.12 26.32 -5.76
C ASP A 311 -9.21 27.09 -4.44
N LEU A 312 -9.23 26.37 -3.31
CA LEU A 312 -9.23 26.97 -1.97
C LEU A 312 -7.92 27.72 -1.70
N PHE A 313 -6.81 27.17 -2.15
CA PHE A 313 -5.49 27.78 -2.02
C PHE A 313 -5.35 29.02 -2.92
N ASP A 314 -5.86 28.98 -4.14
CA ASP A 314 -5.81 30.10 -5.08
C ASP A 314 -6.72 31.25 -4.61
N GLU A 315 -7.91 30.93 -4.10
CA GLU A 315 -8.79 31.95 -3.50
C GLU A 315 -8.16 32.59 -2.26
N TRP A 316 -7.52 31.79 -1.41
CA TRP A 316 -6.76 32.29 -0.27
C TRP A 316 -5.61 33.19 -0.73
N THR A 317 -4.81 32.74 -1.69
CA THR A 317 -3.68 33.50 -2.24
C THR A 317 -4.16 34.84 -2.80
N ARG A 318 -5.27 34.85 -3.54
CA ARG A 318 -5.89 36.09 -4.05
C ARG A 318 -6.34 37.02 -2.92
N LYS A 319 -6.98 36.49 -1.87
CA LYS A 319 -7.39 37.27 -0.69
C LYS A 319 -6.20 37.86 0.05
N VAL A 320 -5.12 37.11 0.19
CA VAL A 320 -3.87 37.58 0.81
C VAL A 320 -3.20 38.65 -0.05
N GLN A 321 -3.15 38.50 -1.37
CA GLN A 321 -2.56 39.48 -2.28
C GLN A 321 -3.37 40.78 -2.39
N GLN A 322 -4.71 40.70 -2.34
CA GLN A 322 -5.59 41.87 -2.36
C GLN A 322 -5.53 42.66 -1.05
N LYS A 323 -5.28 41.98 0.07
CA LYS A 323 -5.07 42.64 1.35
C LYS A 323 -3.65 43.19 1.40
N GLN A 324 -3.51 44.50 1.28
CA GLN A 324 -2.28 45.21 1.61
C GLN A 324 -2.05 45.13 3.13
N ILE A 325 -1.49 44.01 3.60
CA ILE A 325 -1.14 43.84 5.01
C ILE A 325 0.08 44.72 5.28
N LEU A 326 -0.18 45.90 5.84
CA LEU A 326 0.85 46.81 6.28
C LEU A 326 1.50 46.22 7.53
N MET A 327 2.58 45.45 7.36
CA MET A 327 3.41 44.97 8.47
C MET A 327 4.10 46.11 9.24
N PHE A 328 4.11 47.32 8.64
CA PHE A 328 4.70 48.52 9.21
C PHE A 328 3.61 49.56 9.48
N GLY A 329 3.30 49.79 10.75
CA GLY A 329 2.29 50.76 11.20
C GLY A 329 2.43 51.07 12.69
N ARG A 330 1.72 52.10 13.18
CA ARG A 330 1.72 52.45 14.61
C ARG A 330 1.09 51.31 15.42
N ILE A 331 1.91 50.68 16.26
CA ILE A 331 1.56 49.54 17.11
C ILE A 331 0.56 49.93 18.20
N PHE A 332 0.54 51.21 18.60
CA PHE A 332 -0.38 51.73 19.59
C PHE A 332 -1.35 52.73 18.96
N ASN A 333 -2.64 52.53 19.21
CA ASN A 333 -3.69 53.47 18.85
C ASN A 333 -4.45 53.88 20.11
N ILE A 334 -4.73 55.17 20.26
CA ILE A 334 -5.48 55.70 21.40
C ILE A 334 -6.93 55.88 20.94
N GLU A 335 -7.83 55.00 21.40
CA GLU A 335 -9.25 55.07 21.05
C GLU A 335 -10.04 55.75 22.19
N PRO A 336 -10.78 56.85 21.91
CA PRO A 336 -11.67 57.45 22.90
C PRO A 336 -12.86 56.51 23.14
N THR A 337 -12.93 55.90 24.31
CA THR A 337 -14.05 55.03 24.71
C THR A 337 -14.98 55.81 25.63
N ARG A 338 -16.26 55.93 25.27
CA ARG A 338 -17.28 56.53 26.15
C ARG A 338 -17.61 55.54 27.26
N ALA A 339 -17.25 55.87 28.50
CA ALA A 339 -17.63 55.12 29.69
C ALA A 339 -18.69 55.89 30.47
N ARG A 340 -19.73 55.21 30.94
CA ARG A 340 -20.71 55.78 31.88
C ARG A 340 -20.12 55.61 33.28
N VAL A 341 -19.81 56.71 33.95
CA VAL A 341 -19.38 56.70 35.35
C VAL A 341 -20.54 57.25 36.17
N ALA A 342 -21.01 56.48 37.14
CA ALA A 342 -22.02 56.93 38.08
C ALA A 342 -21.34 57.83 39.13
N THR A 343 -21.76 59.09 39.23
CA THR A 343 -21.36 59.95 40.35
C THR A 343 -22.13 59.55 41.61
N LYS A 344 -21.61 59.94 42.79
CA LYS A 344 -22.19 59.58 44.10
C LYS A 344 -23.64 60.05 44.34
N GLU A 345 -24.20 60.84 43.42
CA GLU A 345 -25.56 61.38 43.46
C GLU A 345 -26.53 60.73 42.46
N GLY A 346 -26.13 59.66 41.77
CA GLY A 346 -27.03 58.88 40.90
C GLY A 346 -27.21 59.41 39.47
N GLU A 347 -26.59 60.53 39.11
CA GLU A 347 -26.52 60.98 37.72
C GLU A 347 -25.42 60.24 36.95
N THR A 348 -25.78 59.73 35.76
CA THR A 348 -24.83 59.01 34.89
C THR A 348 -24.11 60.00 33.98
N GLN A 349 -22.90 60.39 34.33
CA GLN A 349 -22.07 61.22 33.46
C GLN A 349 -21.33 60.34 32.44
N THR A 350 -21.44 60.70 31.16
CA THR A 350 -20.66 60.04 30.10
C THR A 350 -19.29 60.71 30.01
N VAL A 351 -18.26 60.03 30.52
CA VAL A 351 -16.88 60.51 30.45
C VAL A 351 -16.18 59.80 29.29
N THR A 352 -15.49 60.58 28.45
CA THR A 352 -14.64 60.03 27.40
C THR A 352 -13.31 59.62 28.04
N VAL A 353 -13.08 58.32 28.14
CA VAL A 353 -11.84 57.74 28.68
C VAL A 353 -10.99 57.28 27.51
N LEU A 354 -9.75 57.76 27.42
CA LEU A 354 -8.80 57.32 26.41
C LEU A 354 -8.28 55.93 26.80
N LYS A 355 -8.52 54.92 25.96
CA LYS A 355 -7.95 53.59 26.14
C LYS A 355 -6.84 53.36 25.12
N LEU A 356 -5.68 52.91 25.59
CA LEU A 356 -4.59 52.45 24.75
C LEU A 356 -4.95 51.07 24.19
N LYS A 357 -5.05 50.95 22.87
CA LYS A 357 -5.29 49.70 22.17
C LYS A 357 -4.09 49.36 21.31
N VAL A 358 -3.58 48.16 21.47
CA VAL A 358 -2.48 47.68 20.64
C VAL A 358 -3.06 47.24 19.30
N ASN A 359 -2.61 47.87 18.22
CA ASN A 359 -3.02 47.60 16.85
C ASN A 359 -2.27 46.37 16.29
N PHE A 360 -2.44 45.22 16.94
CA PHE A 360 -2.07 43.93 16.35
C PHE A 360 -3.26 43.42 15.55
N GLN A 361 -3.18 43.53 14.24
CA GLN A 361 -4.18 42.93 13.36
C GLN A 361 -4.11 41.41 13.52
N LEU A 362 -5.20 40.80 13.98
CA LEU A 362 -5.34 39.34 14.09
C LEU A 362 -5.00 38.63 12.77
N GLU A 363 -5.21 39.34 11.66
CA GLU A 363 -4.91 38.92 10.28
C GLU A 363 -3.41 38.60 10.04
N VAL A 364 -2.50 39.35 10.67
CA VAL A 364 -1.04 39.13 10.61
C VAL A 364 -0.69 37.82 11.30
N ILE A 365 -1.29 37.57 12.47
CA ILE A 365 -1.08 36.34 13.24
C ILE A 365 -1.65 35.13 12.49
N THR A 366 -2.83 35.25 11.91
CA THR A 366 -3.42 34.17 11.11
C THR A 366 -2.57 33.87 9.88
N LEU A 367 -2.06 34.90 9.19
CA LEU A 367 -1.20 34.71 8.02
C LEU A 367 0.11 34.02 8.40
N ALA A 368 0.80 34.47 9.44
CA ALA A 368 2.03 33.84 9.91
C ALA A 368 1.81 32.36 10.30
N LYS A 369 0.69 32.06 10.96
CA LYS A 369 0.31 30.67 11.28
C LYS A 369 -0.02 29.85 10.02
N GLU A 370 -0.63 30.44 9.00
CA GLU A 370 -0.98 29.78 7.73
C GLU A 370 0.28 29.45 6.92
N VAL A 371 1.24 30.38 6.87
CA VAL A 371 2.55 30.21 6.22
C VAL A 371 3.33 29.08 6.88
N LYS A 372 3.44 29.10 8.21
CA LYS A 372 4.12 28.04 8.98
C LYS A 372 3.47 26.67 8.78
N SER A 373 2.13 26.62 8.76
CA SER A 373 1.37 25.39 8.53
C SER A 373 1.57 24.85 7.12
N GLY A 374 1.57 25.72 6.10
CA GLY A 374 1.78 25.37 4.70
C GLY A 374 3.20 24.87 4.38
N GLN A 375 4.21 25.40 5.07
CA GLN A 375 5.59 24.92 4.98
C GLN A 375 5.79 23.57 5.64
N PHE A 376 5.28 23.40 6.87
CA PHE A 376 5.38 22.14 7.61
C PHE A 376 4.81 20.96 6.82
N THR A 377 3.81 21.24 6.00
CA THR A 377 3.12 20.25 5.18
C THR A 377 3.60 20.19 3.73
N ARG A 378 4.63 20.98 3.34
CA ARG A 378 5.21 21.07 1.98
C ARG A 378 4.15 21.25 0.88
N PHE A 379 3.13 22.04 1.14
CA PHE A 379 1.94 22.04 0.29
C PHE A 379 2.04 22.88 -0.98
N TYR A 380 2.76 24.01 -0.99
CA TYR A 380 2.87 24.92 -2.15
C TYR A 380 4.12 25.83 -2.07
N TYR A 381 4.58 26.36 -3.21
CA TYR A 381 5.52 27.48 -3.26
C TYR A 381 4.81 28.74 -2.78
N LEU A 382 5.30 29.34 -1.69
CA LEU A 382 4.73 30.56 -1.13
C LEU A 382 5.05 31.77 -2.04
N PRO A 383 4.11 32.70 -2.24
CA PRO A 383 4.38 33.96 -2.96
C PRO A 383 5.49 34.75 -2.23
N GLY A 384 6.44 35.32 -2.98
CA GLY A 384 7.63 35.98 -2.41
C GLY A 384 7.35 37.12 -1.41
N HIS A 385 6.19 37.79 -1.50
CA HIS A 385 5.78 38.82 -0.52
C HIS A 385 5.40 38.26 0.86
N VAL A 386 5.12 36.96 0.95
CA VAL A 386 4.70 36.27 2.18
C VAL A 386 5.91 35.67 2.93
N ASN A 387 7.05 35.49 2.25
CA ASN A 387 8.31 35.04 2.88
C ASN A 387 8.91 36.07 3.86
N HIS A 388 8.37 37.29 3.94
CA HIS A 388 8.80 38.22 5.00
C HIS A 388 8.22 37.88 6.39
N PHE A 389 7.18 37.03 6.46
CA PHE A 389 6.63 36.51 7.71
C PHE A 389 7.42 35.32 8.28
N GLU A 390 8.46 34.86 7.59
CA GLU A 390 9.34 33.74 7.99
C GLU A 390 10.35 34.13 9.07
N ASN A 391 10.75 35.40 9.13
CA ASN A 391 11.90 35.89 9.91
C ASN A 391 11.51 36.79 11.11
N SER A 392 10.25 36.78 11.55
CA SER A 392 9.78 37.58 12.71
C SER A 392 9.16 36.73 13.80
#